data_AF-A0A7S3KYX9-F1
#
_entry.id   AF-A0A7S3KYX9-F1
#
_cell.length_a   1.000
_cell.length_b   1.000
_cell.length_c   1.000
_cell.angle_alpha   90.00
_cell.angle_beta   90.00
_cell.angle_gamma   90.00
#
_symmetry.space_group_name_H-M   'P 1'
#
loop_
_entity.id
_entity.type
_entity.pdbx_description
1 polymer ?
#
loop_
_entity_poly.entity_id
_entity_poly.type
_entity_poly.pdbx_seq_one_letter_code
_entity_poly.pdbx_strand_id
1 'polypeptide(L)'
;NLFAKNNMGRFFNFLFTTSLGAAGYLYYAGAFKSMNIHTTSLGYREAFYRPFQGSFEKDIYPAFHAVMKDMKQLEEKQKSDKIENVNSFGIYYDNPDDLKDRAKCRADIGFTFNNKGLDDAAREELKKSYEEKGYQYTTFKTTDALHENFAIKYPMWVSFWIASYKWYPAAKKRLFENGTLAKLSKGVEYGFIEVYENGNIEFYGPLEHFEDFHLTKFPTPERK
;
A
#
# COMPACT_ATOMS: atom_id res chain seq x y z
N ASN A 1 46.59 1.79 32.08
CA ASN A 1 45.93 1.36 30.81
C ASN A 1 45.02 0.12 30.95
N LEU A 2 44.69 -0.35 32.16
CA LEU A 2 43.75 -1.48 32.39
C LEU A 2 42.26 -1.06 32.33
N PHE A 3 41.94 0.18 32.70
CA PHE A 3 40.57 0.71 32.66
C PHE A 3 40.00 0.81 31.24
N ALA A 4 40.82 1.16 30.24
CA ALA A 4 40.40 1.23 28.85
C ALA A 4 40.04 -0.15 28.26
N LYS A 5 40.78 -1.21 28.65
CA LYS A 5 40.51 -2.58 28.17
C LYS A 5 39.17 -3.14 28.69
N ASN A 6 38.82 -2.89 29.96
CA ASN A 6 37.54 -3.36 30.52
C ASN A 6 36.32 -2.65 29.93
N ASN A 7 36.43 -1.35 29.64
CA ASN A 7 35.33 -0.60 29.03
C ASN A 7 35.11 -0.99 27.57
N MET A 8 36.18 -1.31 26.84
CA MET A 8 36.09 -1.73 25.45
C MET A 8 35.42 -3.10 25.29
N GLY A 9 35.76 -4.06 26.17
CA GLY A 9 35.10 -5.38 26.17
C GLY A 9 33.59 -5.30 26.47
N ARG A 10 33.20 -4.45 27.43
CA ARG A 10 31.77 -4.19 27.73
C ARG A 10 31.04 -3.54 26.56
N PHE A 11 31.68 -2.59 25.88
CA PHE A 11 31.11 -1.94 24.71
C PHE A 11 30.90 -2.92 23.54
N PHE A 12 31.87 -3.79 23.25
CA PHE A 12 31.72 -4.82 22.22
C PHE A 12 30.62 -5.83 22.55
N ASN A 13 30.55 -6.29 23.81
CA ASN A 13 29.47 -7.17 24.24
C ASN A 13 28.09 -6.51 24.09
N PHE A 14 27.97 -5.23 24.46
CA PHE A 14 26.74 -4.47 24.27
C PHE A 14 26.34 -4.43 22.78
N LEU A 15 27.25 -4.02 21.89
CA LEU A 15 27.00 -3.95 20.45
C LEU A 15 26.62 -5.32 19.86
N PHE A 16 27.28 -6.38 20.29
CA PHE A 16 27.00 -7.74 19.84
C PHE A 16 25.62 -8.21 20.28
N THR A 17 25.27 -8.03 21.56
CA THR A 17 23.94 -8.38 22.08
C THR A 17 22.83 -7.56 21.41
N THR A 18 23.03 -6.27 21.19
CA THR A 18 22.06 -5.43 20.46
C THR A 18 21.91 -5.87 19.01
N SER A 19 23.00 -6.24 18.35
CA SER A 19 22.98 -6.73 16.96
C SER A 19 22.24 -8.07 16.84
N LEU A 20 22.47 -9.00 17.77
CA LEU A 20 21.74 -10.27 17.81
C LEU A 20 20.25 -10.07 18.11
N GLY A 21 19.92 -9.16 19.03
CA GLY A 21 18.53 -8.79 19.30
C GLY A 21 17.84 -8.20 18.07
N ALA A 22 18.51 -7.28 17.37
CA ALA A 22 17.99 -6.68 16.13
C ALA A 22 17.84 -7.71 15.00
N ALA A 23 18.83 -8.58 14.81
CA ALA A 23 18.77 -9.64 13.81
C ALA A 23 17.66 -10.65 14.11
N GLY A 24 17.53 -11.07 15.37
CA GLY A 24 16.43 -11.92 15.83
C GLY A 24 15.07 -11.27 15.63
N TYR A 25 14.96 -9.97 15.91
CA TYR A 25 13.76 -9.18 15.66
C TYR A 25 13.41 -9.12 14.17
N LEU A 26 14.37 -8.82 13.28
CA LEU A 26 14.16 -8.80 11.83
C LEU A 26 13.80 -10.18 11.27
N TYR A 27 14.38 -11.24 11.82
CA TYR A 27 14.06 -12.61 11.44
C TYR A 27 12.64 -12.99 11.83
N TYR A 28 12.26 -12.73 13.07
CA TYR A 28 10.88 -12.88 13.52
C TYR A 28 9.93 -12.00 12.67
N ALA A 29 10.40 -10.83 12.25
CA ALA A 29 9.67 -9.92 11.37
C ALA A 29 9.47 -10.36 9.94
N GLY A 30 10.03 -11.52 9.57
CA GLY A 30 9.90 -12.03 8.22
C GLY A 30 10.66 -11.18 7.21
N ALA A 31 11.60 -10.34 7.64
CA ALA A 31 12.47 -9.57 6.75
C ALA A 31 13.23 -10.52 5.79
N PHE A 32 13.59 -11.72 6.26
CA PHE A 32 14.30 -12.73 5.48
C PHE A 32 13.39 -13.77 4.78
N LYS A 33 12.07 -13.74 5.01
CA LYS A 33 11.14 -14.66 4.33
C LYS A 33 11.00 -14.20 2.87
N SER A 34 11.11 -15.08 1.88
CA SER A 34 10.79 -14.70 0.49
C SER A 34 9.31 -14.32 0.33
N MET A 35 9.02 -13.37 -0.57
CA MET A 35 7.65 -13.17 -1.05
C MET A 35 7.33 -14.27 -2.07
N ASN A 36 6.21 -14.94 -1.91
CA ASN A 36 5.62 -15.89 -2.84
C ASN A 36 4.57 -15.23 -3.74
N ILE A 37 5.04 -14.38 -4.65
CA ILE A 37 4.18 -13.70 -5.62
C ILE A 37 3.56 -14.73 -6.56
N HIS A 38 2.23 -14.75 -6.60
CA HIS A 38 1.43 -15.60 -7.46
C HIS A 38 0.38 -14.77 -8.21
N THR A 39 -0.32 -15.37 -9.16
CA THR A 39 -1.44 -14.71 -9.84
C THR A 39 -2.74 -14.99 -9.09
N THR A 40 -3.54 -13.95 -8.89
CA THR A 40 -4.93 -14.04 -8.40
C THR A 40 -5.78 -12.96 -9.08
N SER A 41 -7.06 -12.86 -8.75
CA SER A 41 -7.87 -11.72 -9.15
C SER A 41 -8.01 -10.67 -8.04
N LEU A 42 -7.89 -9.38 -8.40
CA LEU A 42 -8.20 -8.25 -7.49
C LEU A 42 -9.67 -8.29 -6.99
N GLY A 43 -10.57 -8.88 -7.78
CA GLY A 43 -12.00 -8.95 -7.51
C GLY A 43 -12.72 -7.60 -7.70
N TYR A 44 -14.03 -7.67 -7.93
CA TYR A 44 -14.88 -6.48 -8.00
C TYR A 44 -14.94 -5.78 -6.64
N ARG A 45 -14.64 -4.48 -6.61
CA ARG A 45 -14.73 -3.64 -5.42
C ARG A 45 -15.12 -2.22 -5.80
N GLU A 46 -16.03 -1.60 -5.06
CA GLU A 46 -16.28 -0.17 -5.17
C GLU A 46 -15.33 0.59 -4.24
N ALA A 47 -14.98 1.82 -4.60
CA ALA A 47 -13.99 2.58 -3.87
C ALA A 47 -14.27 4.08 -3.86
N PHE A 48 -14.04 4.68 -2.69
CA PHE A 48 -13.86 6.11 -2.56
C PHE A 48 -12.39 6.40 -2.33
N TYR A 49 -11.82 7.34 -3.07
CA TYR A 49 -10.41 7.69 -2.95
C TYR A 49 -10.16 9.19 -3.06
N ARG A 50 -8.98 9.62 -2.60
CA ARG A 50 -8.47 10.98 -2.77
C ARG A 50 -7.09 10.90 -3.41
N PRO A 51 -6.86 11.65 -4.50
CA PRO A 51 -5.52 11.84 -5.01
C PRO A 51 -4.65 12.52 -3.96
N PHE A 52 -3.44 12.01 -3.81
CA PHE A 52 -2.41 12.53 -2.92
C PHE A 52 -1.17 12.85 -3.75
N GLN A 53 -0.59 14.03 -3.51
CA GLN A 53 0.76 14.38 -3.94
C GLN A 53 1.49 14.99 -2.76
N GLY A 54 2.63 14.40 -2.39
CA GLY A 54 3.38 14.81 -1.20
C GLY A 54 4.53 13.87 -0.89
N SER A 55 5.20 14.09 0.25
CA SER A 55 6.23 13.18 0.72
C SER A 55 5.62 11.93 1.34
N PHE A 56 5.99 10.75 0.84
CA PHE A 56 5.62 9.48 1.47
C PHE A 56 6.21 9.29 2.88
N GLU A 57 7.28 10.01 3.23
CA GLU A 57 7.88 9.88 4.58
C GLU A 57 7.18 10.75 5.62
N LYS A 58 6.57 11.86 5.19
CA LYS A 58 6.05 12.89 6.11
C LYS A 58 4.53 13.07 6.02
N ASP A 59 3.99 13.06 4.81
CA ASP A 59 2.65 13.60 4.54
C ASP A 59 1.61 12.49 4.30
N ILE A 60 2.04 11.29 3.89
CA ILE A 60 1.12 10.18 3.57
C ILE A 60 0.38 9.66 4.81
N TYR A 61 1.03 9.60 5.98
CA TYR A 61 0.41 9.07 7.20
C TYR A 61 -0.74 9.97 7.70
N PRO A 62 -0.57 11.30 7.84
CA PRO A 62 -1.71 12.18 8.12
C PRO A 62 -2.85 12.06 7.12
N ALA A 63 -2.53 11.92 5.82
CA ALA A 63 -3.53 11.75 4.77
C ALA A 63 -4.31 10.44 4.93
N PHE A 64 -3.64 9.32 5.18
CA PHE A 64 -4.29 8.04 5.49
C PHE A 64 -5.10 8.11 6.77
N HIS A 65 -4.62 8.78 7.80
CA HIS A 65 -5.35 8.92 9.05
C HIS A 65 -6.69 9.65 8.86
N ALA A 66 -6.72 10.69 8.02
CA ALA A 66 -7.96 11.33 7.62
C ALA A 66 -8.91 10.36 6.89
N VAL A 67 -8.38 9.56 5.96
CA VAL A 67 -9.15 8.54 5.25
C VAL A 67 -9.73 7.49 6.19
N MET A 68 -8.94 6.99 7.15
CA MET A 68 -9.40 6.00 8.13
C MET A 68 -10.51 6.55 9.04
N LYS A 69 -10.45 7.85 9.38
CA LYS A 69 -11.51 8.51 10.18
C LYS A 69 -12.83 8.57 9.41
N ASP A 70 -12.77 8.85 8.12
CA ASP A 70 -13.97 8.87 7.26
C ASP A 70 -14.47 7.46 6.96
N MET A 71 -13.58 6.50 6.72
CA MET A 71 -13.89 5.08 6.58
C MET A 71 -14.65 4.54 7.79
N LYS A 72 -14.21 4.87 9.01
CA LYS A 72 -14.88 4.44 10.25
C LYS A 72 -16.32 4.95 10.34
N GLN A 73 -16.62 6.14 9.82
CA GLN A 73 -17.99 6.64 9.76
C GLN A 73 -18.85 5.78 8.80
N LEU A 74 -18.26 5.25 7.73
CA LEU A 74 -18.93 4.29 6.86
C LEU A 74 -19.18 2.96 7.57
N GLU A 75 -18.18 2.43 8.28
CA GLU A 75 -18.30 1.21 9.10
C GLU A 75 -19.37 1.34 10.18
N GLU A 76 -19.55 2.53 10.75
CA GLU A 76 -20.61 2.79 11.73
C GLU A 76 -21.99 2.80 11.08
N LYS A 77 -22.12 3.34 9.86
CA LYS A 77 -23.33 3.25 9.01
C LYS A 77 -23.57 1.82 8.47
N GLN A 78 -22.52 1.01 8.40
CA GLN A 78 -22.55 -0.37 7.93
C GLN A 78 -23.52 -1.25 8.73
N LYS A 79 -23.74 -0.94 10.01
CA LYS A 79 -24.67 -1.67 10.87
C LYS A 79 -26.14 -1.50 10.46
N SER A 80 -26.47 -0.56 9.57
CA SER A 80 -27.83 -0.38 9.03
C SER A 80 -27.97 -0.67 7.53
N ASP A 81 -26.91 -0.51 6.72
CA ASP A 81 -27.07 -0.25 5.27
C ASP A 81 -26.51 -1.31 4.29
N LYS A 82 -26.32 -2.57 4.71
CA LYS A 82 -25.85 -3.69 3.83
C LYS A 82 -24.51 -3.43 3.11
N ILE A 83 -23.67 -2.59 3.68
CA ILE A 83 -22.29 -2.37 3.23
C ILE A 83 -21.43 -3.47 3.87
N GLU A 84 -20.51 -4.07 3.13
CA GLU A 84 -19.65 -5.16 3.62
C GLU A 84 -18.18 -4.90 3.25
N ASN A 85 -17.26 -5.48 4.02
CA ASN A 85 -15.82 -5.49 3.73
C ASN A 85 -15.24 -4.10 3.44
N VAL A 86 -15.54 -3.14 4.32
CA VAL A 86 -14.92 -1.81 4.26
C VAL A 86 -13.45 -1.97 4.63
N ASN A 87 -12.55 -1.68 3.70
CA ASN A 87 -11.11 -1.83 3.89
C ASN A 87 -10.40 -0.59 3.35
N SER A 88 -9.36 -0.11 4.03
CA SER A 88 -8.54 0.98 3.51
C SER A 88 -7.59 0.50 2.42
N PHE A 89 -7.25 1.36 1.46
CA PHE A 89 -6.30 1.03 0.41
C PHE A 89 -5.44 2.22 0.00
N GLY A 90 -4.31 1.93 -0.64
CA GLY A 90 -3.46 2.89 -1.34
C GLY A 90 -3.01 2.37 -2.70
N ILE A 91 -2.95 3.25 -3.69
CA ILE A 91 -2.28 3.01 -4.97
C ILE A 91 -1.06 3.91 -5.03
N TYR A 92 0.13 3.31 -5.15
CA TYR A 92 1.39 4.05 -5.15
C TYR A 92 2.04 3.98 -6.53
N TYR A 93 2.32 5.16 -7.11
CA TYR A 93 2.83 5.28 -8.49
C TYR A 93 4.34 5.48 -8.58
N ASP A 94 4.92 6.06 -7.53
CA ASP A 94 6.29 6.55 -7.57
C ASP A 94 7.16 5.86 -6.52
N ASN A 95 8.42 5.64 -6.87
CA ASN A 95 9.46 5.28 -5.92
C ASN A 95 10.16 6.58 -5.49
N PRO A 96 10.11 6.98 -4.20
CA PRO A 96 10.73 8.21 -3.73
C PRO A 96 12.22 8.32 -4.07
N ASP A 97 12.92 7.19 -4.18
CA ASP A 97 14.36 7.18 -4.43
C ASP A 97 14.71 7.44 -5.90
N ASP A 98 13.74 7.28 -6.81
CA ASP A 98 13.88 7.51 -8.25
C ASP A 98 13.52 8.96 -8.65
N LEU A 99 12.93 9.76 -7.75
CA LEU A 99 12.47 11.12 -8.05
C LEU A 99 13.52 12.19 -7.73
N LYS A 100 13.59 13.25 -8.55
CA LYS A 100 14.39 14.45 -8.21
C LYS A 100 13.84 15.17 -6.98
N ASP A 101 12.52 15.21 -6.84
CA ASP A 101 11.81 15.83 -5.72
C ASP A 101 10.92 14.81 -5.03
N ARG A 102 11.34 14.36 -3.84
CA ARG A 102 10.63 13.36 -3.02
C ARG A 102 9.32 13.90 -2.43
N ALA A 103 9.05 15.21 -2.51
CA ALA A 103 7.78 15.80 -2.10
C ALA A 103 6.70 15.73 -3.19
N LYS A 104 7.04 15.20 -4.38
CA LYS A 104 6.10 15.06 -5.50
C LYS A 104 5.59 13.64 -5.71
N CYS A 105 5.85 12.71 -4.80
CA CYS A 105 5.33 11.35 -4.92
C CYS A 105 3.80 11.38 -4.99
N ARG A 106 3.24 10.58 -5.90
CA ARG A 106 1.80 10.47 -6.13
C ARG A 106 1.28 9.17 -5.56
N ALA A 107 0.12 9.25 -4.92
CA ALA A 107 -0.67 8.10 -4.55
C ALA A 107 -2.16 8.41 -4.70
N ASP A 108 -2.99 7.37 -4.71
CA ASP A 108 -4.42 7.49 -4.45
C ASP A 108 -4.73 6.69 -3.19
N ILE A 109 -5.32 7.35 -2.19
CA ILE A 109 -5.60 6.72 -0.90
C ILE A 109 -7.09 6.74 -0.64
N GLY A 110 -7.62 5.66 -0.08
CA GLY A 110 -9.07 5.51 -0.01
C GLY A 110 -9.53 4.33 0.83
N PHE A 111 -10.79 3.98 0.64
CA PHE A 111 -11.35 2.74 1.16
C PHE A 111 -12.24 2.08 0.11
N THR A 112 -12.15 0.75 0.06
CA THR A 112 -12.98 -0.11 -0.76
C THR A 112 -14.13 -0.66 0.07
N PHE A 113 -15.23 -1.03 -0.58
CA PHE A 113 -16.36 -1.69 0.05
C PHE A 113 -17.13 -2.53 -0.97
N ASN A 114 -17.93 -3.47 -0.46
CA ASN A 114 -18.89 -4.25 -1.24
C ASN A 114 -20.31 -3.80 -0.89
N ASN A 115 -21.15 -3.60 -1.90
CA ASN A 115 -22.47 -2.99 -1.74
C ASN A 115 -23.63 -3.88 -2.22
N LYS A 116 -23.57 -5.19 -1.94
CA LYS A 116 -24.47 -6.20 -2.53
C LYS A 116 -25.98 -5.97 -2.32
N GLY A 117 -26.39 -5.03 -1.48
CA GLY A 117 -27.81 -4.74 -1.25
C GLY A 117 -28.21 -3.27 -1.22
N LEU A 118 -27.32 -2.34 -1.58
CA LEU A 118 -27.67 -0.93 -1.78
C LEU A 118 -28.38 -0.79 -3.13
N ASP A 119 -29.51 -0.07 -3.13
CA ASP A 119 -30.13 0.37 -4.39
C ASP A 119 -29.38 1.55 -4.99
N ASP A 120 -29.72 1.90 -6.23
CA ASP A 120 -29.02 2.95 -6.97
C ASP A 120 -29.19 4.33 -6.31
N ALA A 121 -30.34 4.62 -5.68
CA ALA A 121 -30.59 5.91 -5.04
C ALA A 121 -29.70 6.09 -3.80
N ALA A 122 -29.63 5.07 -2.94
CA ALA A 122 -28.76 5.07 -1.77
C ALA A 122 -27.27 5.09 -2.16
N ARG A 123 -26.90 4.42 -3.26
CA ARG A 123 -25.53 4.48 -3.81
C ARG A 123 -25.18 5.89 -4.27
N GLU A 124 -26.06 6.59 -4.97
CA GLU A 124 -25.81 7.97 -5.41
C GLU A 124 -25.78 8.96 -4.24
N GLU A 125 -26.63 8.79 -3.22
CA GLU A 125 -26.55 9.59 -2.00
C GLU A 125 -25.22 9.39 -1.27
N LEU A 126 -24.77 8.13 -1.15
CA LEU A 126 -23.48 7.80 -0.56
C LEU A 126 -22.34 8.47 -1.33
N LYS A 127 -22.35 8.38 -2.66
CA LYS A 127 -21.35 9.04 -3.52
C LYS A 127 -21.30 10.53 -3.27
N LYS A 128 -22.45 11.20 -3.34
CA LYS A 128 -22.55 12.64 -3.12
C LYS A 128 -22.00 13.04 -1.75
N SER A 129 -22.30 12.27 -0.70
CA SER A 129 -21.82 12.57 0.66
C SER A 129 -20.29 12.52 0.80
N TYR A 130 -19.62 11.66 0.03
CA TYR A 130 -18.15 11.57 0.02
C TYR A 130 -17.51 12.54 -0.98
N GLU A 131 -18.18 12.84 -2.09
CA GLU A 131 -17.76 13.92 -3.01
C GLU A 131 -17.70 15.28 -2.30
N GLU A 132 -18.69 15.58 -1.43
CA GLU A 132 -18.69 16.78 -0.58
C GLU A 132 -17.49 16.84 0.39
N LYS A 133 -16.89 15.68 0.71
CA LYS A 133 -15.66 15.55 1.50
C LYS A 133 -14.38 15.55 0.63
N GLY A 134 -14.52 15.73 -0.67
CA GLY A 134 -13.41 15.76 -1.64
C GLY A 134 -12.93 14.40 -2.10
N TYR A 135 -13.72 13.34 -1.94
CA TYR A 135 -13.43 12.02 -2.52
C TYR A 135 -13.88 11.94 -3.98
N GLN A 136 -13.23 11.07 -4.72
CA GLN A 136 -13.66 10.57 -6.02
C GLN A 136 -14.14 9.14 -5.87
N TYR A 137 -15.06 8.73 -6.74
CA TYR A 137 -15.59 7.37 -6.78
C TYR A 137 -15.00 6.59 -7.95
N THR A 138 -14.68 5.32 -7.73
CA THR A 138 -14.30 4.38 -8.79
C THR A 138 -14.78 2.97 -8.48
N THR A 139 -14.66 2.10 -9.47
CA THR A 139 -14.93 0.67 -9.35
C THR A 139 -13.74 -0.10 -9.88
N PHE A 140 -13.11 -0.90 -9.02
CA PHE A 140 -12.13 -1.88 -9.43
C PHE A 140 -12.85 -3.06 -10.07
N LYS A 141 -12.52 -3.35 -11.32
CA LYS A 141 -13.05 -4.50 -12.04
C LYS A 141 -12.28 -5.76 -11.65
N THR A 142 -12.95 -6.90 -11.80
CA THR A 142 -12.28 -8.20 -11.71
C THR A 142 -11.25 -8.30 -12.84
N THR A 143 -9.97 -8.36 -12.49
CA THR A 143 -8.85 -8.54 -13.43
C THR A 143 -7.77 -9.41 -12.78
N ASP A 144 -6.97 -10.09 -13.60
CA ASP A 144 -5.84 -10.88 -13.13
C ASP A 144 -4.68 -9.97 -12.71
N ALA A 145 -4.13 -10.25 -11.53
CA ALA A 145 -3.10 -9.46 -10.89
C ALA A 145 -2.03 -10.36 -10.25
N LEU A 146 -0.80 -9.85 -10.21
CA LEU A 146 0.20 -10.34 -9.27
C LEU A 146 -0.29 -10.07 -7.86
N HIS A 147 -0.08 -11.02 -6.96
CA HIS A 147 -0.58 -10.95 -5.61
C HIS A 147 0.36 -11.56 -4.57
N GLU A 148 0.35 -10.94 -3.39
CA GLU A 148 0.95 -11.44 -2.16
C GLU A 148 0.18 -10.92 -0.95
N ASN A 149 0.07 -11.76 0.06
CA ASN A 149 -0.45 -11.37 1.36
C ASN A 149 0.72 -11.21 2.36
N PHE A 150 0.80 -10.05 3.01
CA PHE A 150 1.75 -9.82 4.10
C PHE A 150 1.03 -9.56 5.43
N ALA A 151 1.20 -10.48 6.38
CA ALA A 151 0.65 -10.33 7.72
C ALA A 151 1.29 -9.17 8.51
N ILE A 152 0.46 -8.29 9.06
CA ILE A 152 0.87 -7.18 9.91
C ILE A 152 1.11 -7.73 11.33
N LYS A 153 2.36 -8.07 11.62
CA LYS A 153 2.80 -8.62 12.93
C LYS A 153 3.46 -7.59 13.85
N TYR A 154 3.67 -6.37 13.37
CA TYR A 154 4.44 -5.31 14.04
C TYR A 154 3.64 -4.02 14.08
N PRO A 155 4.14 -2.97 14.77
CA PRO A 155 3.65 -1.63 14.52
C PRO A 155 3.57 -1.38 13.03
N MET A 156 2.41 -0.89 12.61
CA MET A 156 1.99 -0.79 11.22
C MET A 156 3.09 -0.23 10.30
N TRP A 157 3.78 0.84 10.72
CA TRP A 157 4.87 1.46 9.96
C TRP A 157 6.07 0.52 9.67
N VAL A 158 6.42 -0.38 10.59
CA VAL A 158 7.50 -1.37 10.39
C VAL A 158 7.06 -2.42 9.39
N SER A 159 5.85 -2.95 9.56
CA SER A 159 5.26 -3.92 8.65
C SER A 159 5.19 -3.36 7.23
N PHE A 160 4.76 -2.11 7.10
CA PHE A 160 4.76 -1.38 5.83
C PHE A 160 6.13 -1.32 5.18
N TRP A 161 7.12 -0.81 5.90
CA TRP A 161 8.46 -0.65 5.36
C TRP A 161 9.06 -1.97 4.88
N ILE A 162 8.93 -3.04 5.69
CA ILE A 162 9.41 -4.38 5.32
C ILE A 162 8.65 -4.93 4.10
N ALA A 163 7.33 -4.79 4.11
CA ALA A 163 6.48 -5.36 3.07
C ALA A 163 6.72 -4.67 1.71
N SER A 164 6.69 -3.34 1.67
CA SER A 164 6.96 -2.54 0.47
C SER A 164 8.36 -2.78 -0.08
N TYR A 165 9.39 -2.79 0.79
CA TYR A 165 10.78 -3.03 0.36
C TYR A 165 10.99 -4.40 -0.31
N LYS A 166 10.17 -5.40 0.06
CA LYS A 166 10.26 -6.75 -0.49
C LYS A 166 9.31 -6.97 -1.66
N TRP A 167 8.10 -6.47 -1.58
CA TRP A 167 7.07 -6.64 -2.60
C TRP A 167 7.47 -5.93 -3.90
N TYR A 168 7.81 -4.65 -3.87
CA TYR A 168 8.03 -3.87 -5.09
C TYR A 168 9.13 -4.44 -6.01
N PRO A 169 10.33 -4.80 -5.50
CA PRO A 169 11.37 -5.42 -6.33
C PRO A 169 10.95 -6.79 -6.86
N ALA A 170 10.29 -7.61 -6.04
CA ALA A 170 9.86 -8.94 -6.44
C ALA A 170 8.75 -8.89 -7.49
N ALA A 171 7.79 -7.97 -7.36
CA ALA A 171 6.72 -7.76 -8.32
C ALA A 171 7.28 -7.27 -9.66
N LYS A 172 8.18 -6.28 -9.65
CA LYS A 172 8.89 -5.82 -10.87
C LYS A 172 9.64 -6.97 -11.55
N LYS A 173 10.34 -7.81 -10.78
CA LYS A 173 11.02 -9.00 -11.30
C LYS A 173 10.04 -9.96 -11.98
N ARG A 174 8.89 -10.23 -11.37
CA ARG A 174 7.85 -11.09 -11.98
C ARG A 174 7.23 -10.50 -13.23
N LEU A 175 6.95 -9.20 -13.26
CA LEU A 175 6.47 -8.52 -14.47
C LEU A 175 7.49 -8.60 -15.61
N PHE A 176 8.79 -8.52 -15.29
CA PHE A 176 9.86 -8.71 -16.27
C PHE A 176 9.92 -10.14 -16.80
N GLU A 177 9.91 -11.14 -15.91
CA GLU A 177 9.95 -12.57 -16.28
C GLU A 177 8.75 -12.99 -17.15
N ASN A 178 7.57 -12.40 -16.93
CA ASN A 178 6.36 -12.66 -17.73
C ASN A 178 6.35 -11.89 -19.06
N GLY A 179 7.40 -11.13 -19.39
CA GLY A 179 7.48 -10.30 -20.60
C GLY A 179 6.53 -9.09 -20.59
N THR A 180 5.77 -8.89 -19.51
CA THR A 180 4.82 -7.78 -19.34
C THR A 180 5.55 -6.44 -19.24
N LEU A 181 6.66 -6.38 -18.51
CA LEU A 181 7.44 -5.16 -18.35
C LEU A 181 8.02 -4.65 -19.69
N ALA A 182 8.40 -5.56 -20.59
CA ALA A 182 8.86 -5.19 -21.93
C ALA A 182 7.73 -4.57 -22.78
N LYS A 183 6.48 -5.02 -22.61
CA LYS A 183 5.29 -4.43 -23.25
C LYS A 183 4.95 -3.04 -22.67
N LEU A 184 5.31 -2.79 -21.41
CA LEU A 184 5.09 -1.53 -20.69
C LEU A 184 6.08 -0.40 -21.04
N SER A 185 7.14 -0.70 -21.80
CA SER A 185 8.10 0.30 -22.29
C SER A 185 7.49 1.43 -23.15
N LYS A 186 6.18 1.39 -23.41
CA LYS A 186 5.40 2.37 -24.16
C LYS A 186 4.81 3.52 -23.32
N GLY A 187 5.27 3.71 -22.09
CA GLY A 187 4.87 4.86 -21.27
C GLY A 187 3.50 4.71 -20.59
N VAL A 188 3.04 3.47 -20.38
CA VAL A 188 1.82 3.22 -19.61
C VAL A 188 2.15 3.38 -18.13
N GLU A 189 1.53 4.38 -17.50
CA GLU A 189 1.64 4.60 -16.05
C GLU A 189 0.74 3.62 -15.31
N TYR A 190 1.24 3.09 -14.20
CA TYR A 190 0.48 2.20 -13.33
C TYR A 190 1.01 2.32 -11.90
N GLY A 191 0.14 2.03 -10.95
CA GLY A 191 0.52 1.85 -9.55
C GLY A 191 0.41 0.40 -9.12
N PHE A 192 0.79 0.16 -7.88
CA PHE A 192 0.46 -1.08 -7.17
C PHE A 192 -0.56 -0.75 -6.11
N ILE A 193 -1.54 -1.64 -5.94
CA ILE A 193 -2.59 -1.49 -4.95
C ILE A 193 -2.15 -2.23 -3.68
N GLU A 194 -2.30 -1.56 -2.55
CA GLU A 194 -2.18 -2.13 -1.21
C GLU A 194 -3.56 -2.05 -0.56
N VAL A 195 -4.15 -3.18 -0.18
CA VAL A 195 -5.42 -3.23 0.56
C VAL A 195 -5.17 -3.74 1.97
N TYR A 196 -5.66 -3.02 2.98
CA TYR A 196 -5.45 -3.33 4.39
C TYR A 196 -6.68 -4.04 4.94
N GLU A 197 -6.60 -5.37 5.01
CA GLU A 197 -7.75 -6.24 5.31
C GLU A 197 -7.35 -7.31 6.33
N ASN A 198 -8.15 -7.45 7.40
CA ASN A 198 -8.01 -8.51 8.41
C ASN A 198 -6.60 -8.66 9.02
N GLY A 199 -5.92 -7.53 9.25
CA GLY A 199 -4.56 -7.54 9.79
C GLY A 199 -3.48 -7.95 8.78
N ASN A 200 -3.79 -7.91 7.49
CA ASN A 200 -2.84 -8.15 6.40
C ASN A 200 -2.77 -6.95 5.46
N ILE A 201 -1.67 -6.87 4.73
CA ILE A 201 -1.52 -6.04 3.53
C ILE A 201 -1.64 -6.99 2.34
N GLU A 202 -2.72 -6.86 1.59
CA GLU A 202 -2.90 -7.54 0.30
C GLU A 202 -2.32 -6.65 -0.79
N PHE A 203 -1.27 -7.12 -1.45
CA PHE A 203 -0.63 -6.40 -2.53
C PHE A 203 -1.16 -6.90 -3.88
N TYR A 204 -1.46 -5.96 -4.78
CA TYR A 204 -1.83 -6.26 -6.15
C TYR A 204 -0.97 -5.47 -7.14
N GLY A 205 -0.47 -6.17 -8.16
CA GLY A 205 0.22 -5.57 -9.29
C GLY A 205 -0.42 -5.96 -10.62
N PRO A 206 -0.52 -5.03 -11.59
CA PRO A 206 -1.18 -5.31 -12.85
C PRO A 206 -0.42 -6.34 -13.69
N LEU A 207 -1.10 -7.38 -14.16
CA LEU A 207 -0.58 -8.28 -15.21
C LEU A 207 -1.09 -7.86 -16.60
N GLU A 208 -2.28 -7.30 -16.63
CA GLU A 208 -3.02 -6.74 -17.76
C GLU A 208 -3.84 -5.53 -17.25
N HIS A 209 -4.52 -4.83 -18.15
CA HIS A 209 -5.40 -3.70 -17.80
C HIS A 209 -4.77 -2.68 -16.83
N PHE A 210 -3.57 -2.21 -17.18
CA PHE A 210 -2.75 -1.30 -16.35
C PHE A 210 -3.49 0.00 -16.00
N GLU A 211 -4.39 0.44 -16.88
CA GLU A 211 -5.28 1.56 -16.67
C GLU A 211 -6.17 1.40 -15.42
N ASP A 212 -6.55 0.18 -15.04
CA ASP A 212 -7.36 -0.07 -13.84
C ASP A 212 -6.54 0.14 -12.54
N PHE A 213 -5.21 0.17 -12.67
CA PHE A 213 -4.26 0.44 -11.59
C PHE A 213 -3.75 1.89 -11.62
N HIS A 214 -4.41 2.78 -12.37
CA HIS A 214 -4.04 4.19 -12.50
C HIS A 214 -5.25 5.13 -12.41
N LEU A 215 -5.43 5.72 -11.23
CA LEU A 215 -6.51 6.67 -10.95
C LEU A 215 -6.03 8.13 -10.88
N THR A 216 -4.75 8.35 -10.60
CA THR A 216 -4.25 9.69 -10.30
C THR A 216 -4.29 10.59 -11.52
N LYS A 217 -4.57 11.88 -11.30
CA LYS A 217 -4.53 12.92 -12.34
C LYS A 217 -3.29 13.79 -12.23
N PHE A 218 -2.45 13.57 -11.21
CA PHE A 218 -1.23 14.34 -11.04
C PHE A 218 -0.23 13.94 -12.14
N PRO A 219 0.45 14.92 -12.76
CA PRO A 219 1.45 14.63 -13.78
C PRO A 219 2.62 13.85 -13.18
N THR A 220 3.24 12.98 -13.99
CA THR A 220 4.44 12.24 -13.56
C THR A 220 5.56 13.19 -13.13
N PRO A 221 6.08 13.04 -11.90
CA PRO A 221 7.21 13.84 -11.44
C PRO A 221 8.49 13.52 -12.22
N GLU A 222 9.41 14.48 -12.25
CA GLU A 222 10.73 14.25 -12.83
C GLU A 222 11.54 13.22 -12.04
N ARG A 223 12.15 12.29 -12.78
CA ARG A 223 13.03 11.24 -12.26
C ARG A 223 14.51 11.66 -12.36
N LYS A 224 15.36 11.07 -11.51
CA LYS A 224 16.81 11.31 -11.48
C LYS A 224 17.51 10.83 -12.74
#